data_AF-A0AAD3DK94-F1
#
_entry.id   AF-A0AAD3DK94-F1
#
_cell.length_a   1.000
_cell.length_b   1.000
_cell.length_c   1.000
_cell.angle_alpha   90.00
_cell.angle_beta   90.00
_cell.angle_gamma   90.00
#
_symmetry.space_group_name_H-M   'P 1'
#
loop_
_entity.id
_entity.type
_entity.pdbx_description
1 polymer ?
#
loop_
_entity_poly.entity_id
_entity_poly.type
_entity_poly.pdbx_seq_one_letter_code
_entity_poly.pdbx_strand_id
1 'polypeptide(L)'
;MNRDTDIVYTRLPGTKVTDEHLIACSKLFSEHYGLWGRQPDPKAPGPKPGSRVRLSPERLRQQSLYDPERCSLVTAHLGDELIGHAFVTEFEYGSFGSVSWITQLVVRTDQRSRGIGSRLCRIACSPSPKPFACGLVSSHPHAVRALERGVGLRCDVDSIQRHAAGLVAASGIPYVQGCQVVGCCIDTAFHVDHTEVDELARHQAGWALGRLAEGQEYFGFAFAATSESCTGDSGNRVAVEVGA
;
A
#
# COMPACT_ATOMS: atom_id res chain seq x y z
N MET A 1 -1.46 15.11 -32.20
CA MET A 1 -0.40 14.12 -31.85
C MET A 1 -0.67 13.62 -30.44
N ASN A 2 -1.22 12.40 -30.31
CA ASN A 2 -1.49 11.75 -29.02
C ASN A 2 -0.16 11.37 -28.35
N ARG A 3 0.14 11.95 -27.18
CA ARG A 3 1.35 11.68 -26.37
C ARG A 3 1.15 10.61 -25.29
N ASP A 4 0.11 9.79 -25.43
CA ASP A 4 -0.28 8.80 -24.41
C ASP A 4 0.11 7.35 -24.76
N THR A 5 0.87 7.10 -25.84
CA THR A 5 0.94 5.74 -26.41
C THR A 5 2.05 4.82 -25.91
N ASP A 6 3.14 5.25 -25.25
CA ASP A 6 4.24 4.30 -24.94
C ASP A 6 4.70 4.33 -23.48
N ILE A 7 3.77 4.18 -22.53
CA ILE A 7 4.15 3.77 -21.17
C ILE A 7 4.18 2.25 -21.09
N VAL A 8 5.38 1.69 -20.92
CA VAL A 8 5.61 0.25 -20.75
C VAL A 8 5.63 -0.09 -19.27
N TYR A 9 4.90 -1.13 -18.88
CA TYR A 9 4.86 -1.62 -17.51
C TYR A 9 5.46 -3.02 -17.44
N THR A 10 6.36 -3.24 -16.48
CA THR A 10 7.05 -4.51 -16.31
C THR A 10 6.97 -4.94 -14.85
N ARG A 11 6.71 -6.22 -14.58
CA ARG A 11 6.84 -6.84 -13.24
C ARG A 11 8.05 -7.77 -13.24
N LEU A 12 9.01 -7.49 -12.37
CA LEU A 12 10.21 -8.29 -12.17
C LEU A 12 10.15 -8.99 -10.81
N PRO A 13 10.38 -10.32 -10.73
CA PRO A 13 10.59 -11.01 -9.46
C PRO A 13 11.75 -10.38 -8.68
N GLY A 14 11.66 -10.36 -7.35
CA GLY A 14 12.68 -9.77 -6.48
C GLY A 14 14.07 -10.36 -6.68
N THR A 15 14.15 -11.67 -6.93
CA THR A 15 15.39 -12.38 -7.29
C THR A 15 16.04 -11.92 -8.60
N LYS A 16 15.32 -11.16 -9.44
CA LYS A 16 15.84 -10.57 -10.68
C LYS A 16 16.10 -9.06 -10.58
N VAL A 17 15.85 -8.45 -9.42
CA VAL A 17 16.10 -7.02 -9.20
C VAL A 17 17.60 -6.77 -8.98
N THR A 18 18.24 -6.25 -10.02
CA THR A 18 19.65 -5.78 -10.02
C THR A 18 19.85 -4.47 -9.24
N ASP A 19 21.11 -4.15 -8.94
CA ASP A 19 21.47 -2.87 -8.31
C ASP A 19 21.13 -1.66 -9.19
N GLU A 20 21.21 -1.79 -10.51
CA GLU A 20 20.80 -0.72 -11.45
C GLU A 20 19.33 -0.33 -11.26
N HIS A 21 18.44 -1.31 -11.11
CA HIS A 21 17.03 -1.05 -10.81
C HIS A 21 16.86 -0.31 -9.48
N LEU A 22 17.61 -0.71 -8.44
CA LEU A 22 17.54 -0.07 -7.13
C LEU A 22 18.08 1.35 -7.16
N ILE A 23 19.16 1.60 -7.90
CA ILE A 23 19.71 2.95 -8.12
C ILE A 23 18.67 3.84 -8.80
N ALA A 24 18.02 3.34 -9.86
CA ALA A 24 16.98 4.09 -10.57
C ALA A 24 15.77 4.39 -9.65
N CYS A 25 15.28 3.39 -8.91
CA CYS A 25 14.16 3.56 -7.98
C CYS A 25 14.51 4.50 -6.81
N SER A 26 15.73 4.38 -6.26
CA SER A 26 16.26 5.24 -5.20
C SER A 26 16.36 6.70 -5.65
N LYS A 27 16.84 6.93 -6.88
CA LYS A 27 16.87 8.26 -7.50
C LYS A 27 15.47 8.83 -7.64
N LEU A 28 14.55 8.09 -8.28
CA LEU A 28 13.17 8.53 -8.48
C LEU A 28 12.48 8.86 -7.14
N PHE A 29 12.64 7.99 -6.13
CA PHE A 29 12.11 8.22 -4.79
C PHE A 29 12.67 9.51 -4.18
N SER A 30 13.99 9.66 -4.19
CA SER A 30 14.68 10.80 -3.57
C SER A 30 14.35 12.13 -4.23
N GLU A 31 13.99 12.12 -5.51
CA GLU A 31 13.64 13.31 -6.28
C GLU A 31 12.15 13.68 -6.16
N HIS A 32 11.25 12.69 -5.98
CA HIS A 32 9.81 12.89 -6.13
C HIS A 32 8.94 12.51 -4.92
N TYR A 33 9.43 11.77 -3.94
CA TYR A 33 8.57 11.22 -2.89
C TYR A 33 7.96 12.32 -2.00
N GLY A 34 8.79 13.13 -1.35
CA GLY A 34 8.30 14.19 -0.45
C GLY A 34 9.41 14.95 0.28
N LEU A 35 9.01 15.81 1.20
CA LEU A 35 9.89 16.56 2.10
C LEU A 35 9.67 16.06 3.54
N TRP A 36 10.71 16.11 4.37
CA TRP A 36 10.58 15.85 5.80
C TRP A 36 9.76 16.94 6.48
N GLY A 37 8.84 16.54 7.35
CA GLY A 37 8.02 17.44 8.16
C GLY A 37 8.80 18.04 9.32
N ARG A 38 8.09 18.75 10.20
CA ARG A 38 8.64 19.13 11.51
C ARG A 38 8.81 17.86 12.34
N GLN A 39 9.87 17.80 13.13
CA GLN A 39 10.07 16.72 14.09
C GLN A 39 9.44 17.09 15.44
N PRO A 40 8.95 16.11 16.22
CA PRO A 40 8.38 16.36 17.54
C PRO A 40 9.37 17.02 18.51
N ASP A 41 10.65 16.63 18.44
CA ASP A 41 11.75 17.25 19.16
C ASP A 41 12.76 17.86 18.16
N PRO A 42 12.86 19.21 18.08
CA PRO A 42 13.82 19.89 17.21
C PRO A 42 15.30 19.60 17.54
N LYS A 43 15.58 19.05 18.72
CA LYS A 43 16.93 18.72 19.18
C LYS A 43 17.29 17.24 19.00
N ALA A 44 16.31 16.39 18.68
CA ALA A 44 16.58 14.99 18.40
C ALA A 44 17.37 14.87 17.08
N PRO A 45 18.36 13.96 17.00
CA PRO A 45 19.06 13.71 15.75
C PRO A 45 18.07 13.20 14.70
N GLY A 46 17.96 13.92 13.60
CA GLY A 46 17.02 13.59 12.55
C GLY A 46 17.15 14.45 11.30
N PRO A 47 16.42 14.10 10.23
CA PRO A 47 16.47 14.86 8.99
C PRO A 47 15.91 16.26 9.17
N LYS A 48 16.56 17.24 8.54
CA LYS A 48 16.14 18.65 8.60
C LYS A 48 14.74 18.83 8.00
N PRO A 49 13.80 19.47 8.69
CA PRO A 49 12.49 19.83 8.11
C PRO A 49 12.64 20.58 6.78
N GLY A 50 11.79 20.24 5.81
CA GLY A 50 11.83 20.79 4.46
C GLY A 50 12.92 20.21 3.54
N SER A 51 13.79 19.32 4.03
CA SER A 51 14.72 18.58 3.17
C SER A 51 14.02 17.39 2.49
N ARG A 52 14.52 16.97 1.32
CA ARG A 52 13.97 15.80 0.59
C ARG A 52 14.10 14.52 1.42
N VAL A 53 13.04 13.72 1.44
CA VAL A 53 13.10 12.33 1.90
C VAL A 53 13.97 11.56 0.91
N ARG A 54 15.06 10.96 1.38
CA ARG A 54 15.99 10.19 0.56
C ARG A 54 16.11 8.78 1.10
N LEU A 55 16.25 7.83 0.19
CA LEU A 55 16.44 6.41 0.51
C LEU A 55 17.55 5.87 -0.36
N SER A 56 18.61 5.32 0.23
CA SER A 56 19.69 4.71 -0.53
C SER A 56 19.23 3.39 -1.17
N PRO A 57 19.91 2.90 -2.23
CA PRO A 57 19.62 1.60 -2.82
C PRO A 57 19.66 0.47 -1.79
N GLU A 58 20.61 0.50 -0.85
CA GLU A 58 20.76 -0.51 0.21
C GLU A 58 19.57 -0.48 1.17
N ARG A 59 19.15 0.71 1.61
CA ARG A 59 17.96 0.83 2.47
C ARG A 59 16.69 0.41 1.73
N LEU A 60 16.57 0.75 0.45
CA LEU A 60 15.45 0.32 -0.38
C LEU A 60 15.40 -1.21 -0.47
N ARG A 61 16.55 -1.86 -0.68
CA ARG A 61 16.66 -3.32 -0.66
C ARG A 61 16.21 -3.89 0.68
N GLN A 62 16.69 -3.33 1.79
CA GLN A 62 16.38 -3.80 3.14
C GLN A 62 14.92 -3.62 3.54
N GLN A 63 14.24 -2.57 3.07
CA GLN A 63 12.88 -2.24 3.51
C GLN A 63 11.79 -2.70 2.54
N SER A 64 12.04 -2.55 1.23
CA SER A 64 11.03 -2.80 0.18
C SER A 64 11.26 -4.12 -0.56
N LEU A 65 12.47 -4.68 -0.49
CA LEU A 65 12.85 -5.98 -1.08
C LEU A 65 13.47 -6.92 -0.02
N TYR A 66 12.99 -6.81 1.22
CA TYR A 66 13.53 -7.51 2.39
C TYR A 66 13.55 -9.03 2.25
N ASP A 67 12.68 -9.56 1.39
CA ASP A 67 12.59 -10.97 1.04
C ASP A 67 12.43 -11.11 -0.49
N PRO A 68 13.53 -11.26 -1.25
CA PRO A 68 13.49 -11.29 -2.71
C PRO A 68 12.64 -12.42 -3.31
N GLU A 69 12.34 -13.48 -2.57
CA GLU A 69 11.50 -14.60 -3.02
C GLU A 69 10.01 -14.25 -2.94
N ARG A 70 9.62 -13.40 -1.98
CA ARG A 70 8.24 -12.90 -1.82
C ARG A 70 8.00 -11.56 -2.47
N CYS A 71 9.06 -10.82 -2.78
CA CYS A 71 8.97 -9.47 -3.30
C CYS A 71 9.02 -9.44 -4.83
N SER A 72 8.46 -8.39 -5.42
CA SER A 72 8.56 -8.05 -6.83
C SER A 72 8.62 -6.54 -7.02
N LEU A 73 9.20 -6.12 -8.14
CA LEU A 73 9.26 -4.73 -8.58
C LEU A 73 8.38 -4.55 -9.82
N VAL A 74 7.41 -3.65 -9.75
CA VAL A 74 6.66 -3.18 -10.92
C VAL A 74 7.18 -1.82 -11.33
N THR A 75 7.55 -1.65 -12.59
CA THR A 75 8.03 -0.37 -13.13
C THR A 75 7.11 0.17 -14.21
N ALA A 76 7.13 1.49 -14.40
CA ALA A 76 6.51 2.20 -15.51
C ALA A 76 7.58 3.04 -16.20
N HIS A 77 7.79 2.81 -17.49
CA HIS A 77 8.78 3.52 -18.30
C HIS A 77 8.11 4.29 -19.44
N LEU A 78 8.58 5.51 -19.69
CA LEU A 78 8.25 6.28 -20.89
C LEU A 78 9.52 6.41 -21.72
N GLY A 79 9.62 5.62 -22.79
CA GLY A 79 10.92 5.38 -23.43
C GLY A 79 11.88 4.68 -22.45
N ASP A 80 13.10 5.20 -22.34
CA ASP A 80 14.13 4.66 -21.43
C ASP A 80 14.02 5.22 -20.01
N GLU A 81 13.06 6.11 -19.74
CA GLU A 81 12.98 6.81 -18.47
C GLU A 81 11.99 6.13 -17.51
N LEU A 82 12.47 5.79 -16.30
CA LEU A 82 11.63 5.34 -15.20
C LEU A 82 10.77 6.50 -14.67
N ILE A 83 9.45 6.41 -14.83
CA ILE A 83 8.50 7.44 -14.40
C ILE A 83 7.61 7.02 -13.23
N GLY A 84 7.70 5.75 -12.80
CA GLY A 84 7.04 5.26 -11.61
C GLY A 84 7.44 3.82 -11.29
N HIS A 85 7.33 3.47 -10.01
CA HIS A 85 7.55 2.10 -9.55
C HIS A 85 6.66 1.75 -8.37
N ALA A 86 6.45 0.45 -8.19
CA ALA A 86 5.87 -0.13 -6.99
C ALA A 86 6.68 -1.36 -6.57
N PHE A 87 7.11 -1.40 -5.31
CA PHE A 87 7.57 -2.65 -4.69
C PHE A 87 6.37 -3.33 -4.03
N VAL A 88 6.26 -4.64 -4.21
CA VAL A 88 5.18 -5.45 -3.64
C VAL A 88 5.76 -6.70 -3.01
N THR A 89 5.21 -7.10 -1.86
CA THR A 89 5.47 -8.40 -1.23
C THR A 89 4.18 -9.22 -1.23
N GLU A 90 4.32 -10.52 -1.43
CA GLU A 90 3.22 -11.49 -1.45
C GLU A 90 3.41 -12.54 -0.36
N PHE A 91 2.38 -12.78 0.43
CA PHE A 91 2.43 -13.75 1.52
C PHE A 91 1.06 -14.38 1.78
N GLU A 92 1.05 -15.59 2.34
CA GLU A 92 -0.18 -16.28 2.75
C GLU A 92 -0.70 -15.74 4.09
N TYR A 93 -2.01 -15.56 4.19
CA TYR A 93 -2.68 -15.12 5.39
C TYR A 93 -3.66 -16.19 5.90
N GLY A 94 -3.12 -17.18 6.60
CA GLY A 94 -3.90 -18.28 7.17
C GLY A 94 -4.76 -18.99 6.12
N SER A 95 -6.01 -19.28 6.47
CA SER A 95 -6.98 -19.90 5.56
C SER A 95 -7.68 -18.92 4.61
N PHE A 96 -7.41 -17.61 4.71
CA PHE A 96 -8.06 -16.60 3.86
C PHE A 96 -7.45 -16.55 2.46
N GLY A 97 -6.17 -16.91 2.33
CA GLY A 97 -5.41 -16.93 1.08
C GLY A 97 -4.32 -15.86 1.04
N SER A 98 -3.82 -15.58 -0.17
CA SER A 98 -2.67 -14.71 -0.38
C SER A 98 -3.02 -13.22 -0.25
N VAL A 99 -2.02 -12.42 0.09
CA VAL A 99 -2.08 -10.96 0.23
C VAL A 99 -1.02 -10.33 -0.66
N SER A 100 -1.36 -9.27 -1.39
CA SER A 100 -0.40 -8.41 -2.09
C SER A 100 -0.27 -7.08 -1.34
N TRP A 101 0.89 -6.84 -0.72
CA TRP A 101 1.17 -5.59 0.01
C TRP A 101 2.21 -4.76 -0.74
N ILE A 102 1.81 -3.59 -1.22
CA ILE A 102 2.71 -2.62 -1.86
C ILE A 102 3.51 -1.89 -0.77
N THR A 103 4.80 -2.19 -0.67
CA THR A 103 5.71 -1.64 0.35
C THR A 103 6.22 -0.25 0.00
N GLN A 104 6.19 0.12 -1.27
CA GLN A 104 6.53 1.46 -1.73
C GLN A 104 5.87 1.75 -3.07
N LEU A 105 5.26 2.93 -3.22
CA LEU A 105 4.67 3.41 -4.47
C LEU A 105 5.22 4.81 -4.78
N VAL A 106 5.81 4.99 -5.95
CA VAL A 106 6.34 6.28 -6.41
C VAL A 106 5.89 6.56 -7.84
N VAL A 107 5.43 7.79 -8.08
CA VAL A 107 5.17 8.31 -9.43
C VAL A 107 5.82 9.68 -9.53
N ARG A 108 6.55 9.89 -10.63
CA ARG A 108 7.19 11.16 -10.96
C ARG A 108 6.18 12.30 -10.90
N THR A 109 6.54 13.41 -10.25
CA THR A 109 5.58 14.46 -9.87
C THR A 109 4.83 15.07 -11.06
N ASP A 110 5.55 15.34 -12.15
CA ASP A 110 5.03 15.86 -13.44
C ASP A 110 4.21 14.83 -14.24
N GLN A 111 4.20 13.57 -13.79
CA GLN A 111 3.44 12.47 -14.40
C GLN A 111 2.25 12.03 -13.54
N ARG A 112 2.03 12.66 -12.38
CA ARG A 112 0.89 12.37 -11.51
C ARG A 112 -0.43 12.74 -12.20
N SER A 113 -1.52 12.18 -11.68
CA SER A 113 -2.88 12.38 -12.23
C SER A 113 -3.11 11.84 -13.65
N ARG A 114 -2.18 11.06 -14.21
CA ARG A 114 -2.31 10.35 -15.49
C ARG A 114 -2.68 8.86 -15.37
N GLY A 115 -3.13 8.43 -14.18
CA GLY A 115 -3.50 7.02 -13.92
C GLY A 115 -2.33 6.03 -13.75
N ILE A 116 -1.08 6.48 -13.85
CA ILE A 116 0.12 5.62 -13.71
C ILE A 116 0.13 4.86 -12.38
N GLY A 117 -0.10 5.57 -11.26
CA GLY A 117 -0.13 4.95 -9.94
C GLY A 117 -1.19 3.84 -9.84
N SER A 118 -2.39 4.05 -10.37
CA SER A 118 -3.44 3.03 -10.39
C SER A 118 -3.07 1.83 -11.25
N ARG A 119 -2.37 2.03 -12.37
CA ARG A 119 -1.91 0.93 -13.22
C ARG A 119 -0.77 0.13 -12.57
N LEU A 120 0.15 0.80 -11.88
CA LEU A 120 1.16 0.14 -11.02
C LEU A 120 0.48 -0.71 -9.94
N CYS A 121 -0.48 -0.15 -9.19
CA CYS A 121 -1.22 -0.88 -8.17
C CYS A 121 -1.96 -2.09 -8.77
N ARG A 122 -2.63 -1.92 -9.92
CA ARG A 122 -3.32 -3.03 -10.59
C ARG A 122 -2.39 -4.21 -10.87
N ILE A 123 -1.21 -3.94 -11.44
CA ILE A 123 -0.24 -4.98 -11.79
C ILE A 123 0.38 -5.62 -10.54
N ALA A 124 0.66 -4.80 -9.51
CA ALA A 124 1.18 -5.30 -8.24
C ALA A 124 0.16 -6.20 -7.51
N CYS A 125 -1.13 -5.94 -7.68
CA CYS A 125 -2.24 -6.60 -7.00
C CYS A 125 -2.99 -7.62 -7.86
N SER A 126 -2.39 -8.08 -8.96
CA SER A 126 -2.99 -9.09 -9.85
C SER A 126 -2.17 -10.39 -9.97
N PRO A 127 -1.66 -10.99 -8.89
CA PRO A 127 -1.16 -12.36 -8.97
C PRO A 127 -2.31 -13.32 -9.31
N SER A 128 -1.93 -14.52 -9.73
CA SER A 128 -2.86 -15.63 -9.98
C SER A 128 -2.48 -16.81 -9.07
N PRO A 129 -3.38 -17.29 -8.20
CA PRO A 129 -4.78 -16.85 -8.03
C PRO A 129 -4.92 -15.43 -7.46
N LYS A 130 -6.11 -14.83 -7.64
CA LYS A 130 -6.42 -13.48 -7.14
C LYS A 130 -6.25 -13.44 -5.62
N PRO A 131 -5.57 -12.42 -5.06
CA PRO A 131 -5.31 -12.36 -3.63
C PRO A 131 -6.60 -12.03 -2.86
N PHE A 132 -6.65 -12.53 -1.63
CA PHE A 132 -7.68 -12.19 -0.65
C PHE A 132 -7.69 -10.70 -0.32
N ALA A 133 -6.50 -10.10 -0.15
CA ALA A 133 -6.38 -8.69 0.16
C ALA A 133 -5.25 -8.02 -0.63
N CYS A 134 -5.44 -6.74 -0.91
CA CYS A 134 -4.47 -5.89 -1.58
C CYS A 134 -4.36 -4.58 -0.81
N GLY A 135 -3.15 -4.16 -0.48
CA GLY A 135 -2.98 -2.98 0.35
C GLY A 135 -1.66 -2.27 0.24
N LEU A 136 -1.62 -1.14 0.93
CA LEU A 136 -0.42 -0.34 1.16
C LEU A 136 -0.56 0.43 2.47
N VAL A 137 0.56 0.90 2.97
CA VAL A 137 0.60 1.93 4.01
C VAL A 137 1.12 3.20 3.36
N SER A 138 0.41 4.32 3.55
CA SER A 138 0.84 5.60 3.02
C SER A 138 0.29 6.77 3.81
N SER A 139 1.15 7.75 4.02
CA SER A 139 0.74 9.08 4.47
C SER A 139 -0.11 9.88 3.48
N HIS A 140 -0.26 9.48 2.21
CA HIS A 140 -0.93 10.32 1.20
C HIS A 140 -2.23 9.70 0.67
N PRO A 141 -3.40 10.38 0.76
CA PRO A 141 -4.67 9.82 0.30
C PRO A 141 -4.71 9.50 -1.20
N HIS A 142 -3.88 10.14 -2.03
CA HIS A 142 -3.76 9.81 -3.45
C HIS A 142 -3.21 8.40 -3.70
N ALA A 143 -2.33 7.89 -2.84
CA ALA A 143 -1.82 6.52 -2.95
C ALA A 143 -2.93 5.51 -2.67
N VAL A 144 -3.73 5.73 -1.61
CA VAL A 144 -4.91 4.92 -1.30
C VAL A 144 -5.91 4.92 -2.46
N ARG A 145 -6.21 6.08 -3.05
CA ARG A 145 -7.09 6.13 -4.24
C ARG A 145 -6.47 5.49 -5.46
N ALA A 146 -5.15 5.54 -5.61
CA ALA A 146 -4.47 4.85 -6.69
C ALA A 146 -4.69 3.34 -6.56
N LEU A 147 -4.48 2.80 -5.36
CA LEU A 147 -4.78 1.41 -5.01
C LEU A 147 -6.24 1.06 -5.35
N GLU A 148 -7.21 1.77 -4.76
CA GLU A 148 -8.64 1.46 -4.94
C GLU A 148 -9.05 1.41 -6.41
N ARG A 149 -8.60 2.37 -7.22
CA ARG A 149 -8.85 2.38 -8.68
C ARG A 149 -8.12 1.26 -9.42
N GLY A 150 -6.91 0.92 -8.97
CA GLY A 150 -6.12 -0.16 -9.54
C GLY A 150 -6.79 -1.52 -9.36
N VAL A 151 -7.23 -1.79 -8.12
CA VAL A 151 -7.88 -3.05 -7.73
C VAL A 151 -9.38 -3.09 -8.07
N GLY A 152 -10.01 -1.94 -8.27
CA GLY A 152 -11.44 -1.82 -8.54
C GLY A 152 -12.33 -2.03 -7.31
N LEU A 153 -11.79 -1.84 -6.11
CA LEU A 153 -12.44 -2.07 -4.82
C LEU A 153 -12.08 -0.91 -3.88
N ARG A 154 -13.03 -0.50 -3.03
CA ARG A 154 -12.79 0.52 -2.00
C ARG A 154 -12.14 -0.10 -0.78
N CYS A 155 -11.38 0.70 -0.05
CA CYS A 155 -10.93 0.29 1.27
C CYS A 155 -12.12 0.19 2.21
N ASP A 156 -12.25 -0.93 2.92
CA ASP A 156 -13.35 -1.22 3.81
C ASP A 156 -12.90 -1.16 5.27
N VAL A 157 -13.49 -0.24 6.04
CA VAL A 157 -13.06 0.07 7.41
C VAL A 157 -13.25 -1.15 8.31
N ASP A 158 -14.37 -1.86 8.19
CA ASP A 158 -14.69 -2.99 9.06
C ASP A 158 -13.74 -4.16 8.81
N SER A 159 -13.43 -4.45 7.55
CA SER A 159 -12.44 -5.47 7.19
C SER A 159 -11.02 -5.08 7.56
N ILE A 160 -10.64 -3.79 7.43
CA ILE A 160 -9.35 -3.31 7.93
C ILE A 160 -9.24 -3.57 9.44
N GLN A 161 -10.23 -3.14 10.23
CA GLN A 161 -10.20 -3.32 11.68
C GLN A 161 -10.12 -4.80 12.09
N ARG A 162 -10.80 -5.68 11.33
CA ARG A 162 -10.79 -7.13 11.58
C ARG A 162 -9.44 -7.78 11.29
N HIS A 163 -8.76 -7.37 10.22
CA HIS A 163 -7.60 -8.10 9.68
C HIS A 163 -6.25 -7.42 9.91
N ALA A 164 -6.21 -6.11 10.19
CA ALA A 164 -4.97 -5.33 10.19
C ALA A 164 -3.86 -5.91 11.08
N ALA A 165 -4.18 -6.28 12.32
CA ALA A 165 -3.19 -6.86 13.24
C ALA A 165 -2.60 -8.18 12.70
N GLY A 166 -3.44 -9.04 12.11
CA GLY A 166 -2.99 -10.29 11.50
C GLY A 166 -2.16 -10.07 10.23
N LEU A 167 -2.57 -9.11 9.39
CA LEU A 167 -1.83 -8.74 8.18
C LEU A 167 -0.44 -8.18 8.51
N VAL A 168 -0.34 -7.28 9.51
CA VAL A 168 0.95 -6.77 9.99
C VAL A 168 1.83 -7.93 10.45
N ALA A 169 1.31 -8.80 11.33
CA ALA A 169 2.07 -9.91 11.90
C ALA A 169 2.57 -10.90 10.83
N ALA A 170 1.76 -11.21 9.82
CA ALA A 170 2.08 -12.17 8.76
C ALA A 170 3.01 -11.59 7.67
N SER A 171 3.04 -10.26 7.50
CA SER A 171 3.75 -9.62 6.39
C SER A 171 5.27 -9.86 6.43
N GLY A 172 5.88 -9.80 7.62
CA GLY A 172 7.33 -9.76 7.79
C GLY A 172 7.98 -8.47 7.27
N ILE A 173 7.19 -7.44 6.95
CA ILE A 173 7.69 -6.15 6.44
C ILE A 173 8.40 -5.41 7.59
N PRO A 174 9.70 -5.10 7.48
CA PRO A 174 10.49 -4.64 8.63
C PRO A 174 9.98 -3.37 9.32
N TYR A 175 9.45 -2.41 8.57
CA TYR A 175 9.07 -1.09 9.10
C TYR A 175 7.64 -1.04 9.68
N VAL A 176 6.83 -2.08 9.50
CA VAL A 176 5.50 -2.19 10.12
C VAL A 176 5.42 -3.30 11.17
N GLN A 177 6.42 -4.18 11.22
CA GLN A 177 6.40 -5.30 12.15
C GLN A 177 6.37 -4.78 13.59
N GLY A 178 5.34 -5.19 14.35
CA GLY A 178 5.14 -4.75 15.74
C GLY A 178 4.42 -3.41 15.90
N CYS A 179 4.14 -2.69 14.81
CA CYS A 179 3.31 -1.50 14.85
C CYS A 179 1.85 -1.87 15.14
N GLN A 180 1.17 -1.02 15.91
CA GLN A 180 -0.26 -1.17 16.16
C GLN A 180 -1.06 -0.40 15.11
N VAL A 181 -2.15 -1.01 14.67
CA VAL A 181 -3.14 -0.35 13.81
C VAL A 181 -4.34 0.01 14.67
N VAL A 182 -4.69 1.30 14.69
CA VAL A 182 -5.86 1.84 15.41
C VAL A 182 -6.81 2.43 14.39
N GLY A 183 -8.00 1.84 14.27
CA GLY A 183 -8.95 2.19 13.22
C GLY A 183 -8.38 1.85 11.84
N CYS A 184 -8.03 2.88 11.06
CA CYS A 184 -7.40 2.75 9.74
C CYS A 184 -6.02 3.41 9.67
N CYS A 185 -5.40 3.65 10.83
CA CYS A 185 -4.12 4.35 10.93
C CYS A 185 -3.10 3.43 11.59
N ILE A 186 -1.87 3.45 11.09
CA ILE A 186 -0.72 2.73 11.64
C ILE A 186 0.35 3.76 11.99
N ASP A 187 0.93 3.64 13.18
CA ASP A 187 2.06 4.49 13.59
C ASP A 187 3.37 3.84 13.13
N THR A 188 3.98 4.42 12.09
CA THR A 188 5.27 3.98 11.52
C THR A 188 6.41 4.93 11.92
N ALA A 189 6.14 5.91 12.80
CA ALA A 189 7.03 7.02 13.13
C ALA A 189 7.58 7.75 11.88
N PHE A 190 6.78 7.81 10.83
CA PHE A 190 7.20 8.35 9.54
C PHE A 190 6.77 9.82 9.38
N HIS A 191 7.63 10.73 9.82
CA HIS A 191 7.37 12.17 9.92
C HIS A 191 7.59 12.96 8.62
N VAL A 192 6.88 12.60 7.55
CA VAL A 192 6.90 13.38 6.29
C VAL A 192 6.04 14.63 6.43
N ASP A 193 6.34 15.68 5.66
CA ASP A 193 5.54 16.90 5.68
C ASP A 193 4.12 16.61 5.17
N HIS A 194 3.15 16.70 6.08
CA HIS A 194 1.74 16.42 5.85
C HIS A 194 0.88 17.68 5.74
N THR A 195 1.49 18.87 5.62
CA THR A 195 0.76 20.15 5.64
C THR A 195 -0.45 20.20 4.70
N GLU A 196 -0.40 19.51 3.56
CA GLU A 196 -1.51 19.45 2.59
C GLU A 196 -2.32 18.12 2.63
N VAL A 197 -1.83 17.09 3.32
CA VAL A 197 -2.40 15.72 3.28
C VAL A 197 -3.82 15.67 3.85
N ASP A 198 -4.02 16.32 4.99
CA ASP A 198 -5.26 16.29 5.74
C ASP A 198 -6.37 17.05 5.01
N GLU A 199 -6.03 18.16 4.36
CA GLU A 199 -6.96 18.91 3.51
C GLU A 199 -7.31 18.12 2.25
N LEU A 200 -6.32 17.50 1.62
CA LEU A 200 -6.55 16.65 0.45
C LEU A 200 -7.47 15.47 0.78
N ALA A 201 -7.36 14.86 1.95
CA ALA A 201 -8.26 13.77 2.38
C ALA A 201 -9.71 14.25 2.53
N ARG A 202 -9.93 15.43 3.15
CA ARG A 202 -11.29 16.00 3.35
C ARG A 202 -12.00 16.31 2.04
N HIS A 203 -11.25 16.71 1.00
CA HIS A 203 -11.82 17.04 -0.30
C HIS A 203 -12.07 15.82 -1.19
N GLN A 204 -11.71 14.60 -0.75
CA GLN A 204 -11.98 13.41 -1.51
C GLN A 204 -13.36 12.81 -1.22
N ALA A 205 -14.19 12.74 -2.25
CA ALA A 205 -15.51 12.14 -2.17
C ALA A 205 -15.46 10.68 -1.64
N GLY A 206 -16.23 10.44 -0.57
CA GLY A 206 -16.34 9.13 0.09
C GLY A 206 -15.05 8.66 0.79
N TRP A 207 -14.24 9.57 1.33
CA TRP A 207 -13.09 9.20 2.17
C TRP A 207 -13.57 8.66 3.52
N ALA A 208 -13.17 7.42 3.86
CA ALA A 208 -13.65 6.69 5.04
C ALA A 208 -12.53 6.36 6.06
N LEU A 209 -11.26 6.54 5.71
CA LEU A 209 -10.12 6.13 6.55
C LEU A 209 -9.78 7.14 7.66
N GLY A 210 -10.57 8.19 7.82
CA GLY A 210 -10.35 9.21 8.85
C GLY A 210 -9.21 10.17 8.52
N ARG A 211 -8.55 10.68 9.56
CA ARG A 211 -7.44 11.65 9.51
C ARG A 211 -6.18 11.02 10.12
N LEU A 212 -5.02 11.55 9.76
CA LEU A 212 -3.74 11.12 10.34
C LEU A 212 -3.28 12.10 11.40
N ALA A 213 -2.81 11.58 12.54
CA ALA A 213 -1.90 12.32 13.40
C ALA A 213 -0.48 12.32 12.81
N GLU A 214 0.39 13.17 13.34
CA GLU A 214 1.79 13.20 12.91
C GLU A 214 2.48 11.84 13.14
N GLY A 215 3.24 11.36 12.16
CA GLY A 215 3.91 10.05 12.21
C GLY A 215 3.01 8.86 11.86
N GLN A 216 1.70 9.06 11.73
CA GLN A 216 0.78 8.03 11.28
C GLN A 216 0.68 7.96 9.76
N GLU A 217 0.32 6.77 9.27
CA GLU A 217 0.02 6.52 7.88
C GLU A 217 -1.32 5.78 7.75
N TYR A 218 -2.00 5.94 6.62
CA TYR A 218 -3.23 5.21 6.35
C TYR A 218 -2.91 3.75 6.06
N PHE A 219 -3.61 2.85 6.75
CA PHE A 219 -3.63 1.42 6.47
C PHE A 219 -4.67 1.13 5.38
N GLY A 220 -4.30 1.36 4.12
CA GLY A 220 -5.21 1.27 2.98
C GLY A 220 -5.27 -0.15 2.41
N PHE A 221 -6.28 -0.93 2.80
CA PHE A 221 -6.49 -2.29 2.30
C PHE A 221 -7.88 -2.46 1.69
N ALA A 222 -7.90 -3.11 0.53
CA ALA A 222 -9.10 -3.59 -0.14
C ALA A 222 -9.12 -5.13 -0.11
N PHE A 223 -10.29 -5.69 0.13
CA PHE A 223 -10.49 -7.13 0.31
C PHE A 223 -11.37 -7.65 -0.82
N ALA A 224 -10.98 -8.78 -1.40
CA ALA A 224 -11.88 -9.52 -2.27
C ALA A 224 -13.08 -10.00 -1.43
N ALA A 225 -14.28 -9.99 -2.02
CA ALA A 225 -15.44 -10.56 -1.37
C ALA A 225 -15.16 -12.03 -1.06
N THR A 226 -15.17 -12.38 0.23
CA THR A 226 -15.13 -13.78 0.64
C THR A 226 -16.48 -14.40 0.33
N SER A 227 -16.47 -15.62 -0.20
CA SER A 227 -17.65 -16.48 -0.21
C SER A 227 -17.90 -17.00 1.21
N GLU A 228 -18.10 -16.12 2.18
CA GLU A 228 -18.59 -16.47 3.51
C GLU A 228 -20.04 -16.02 3.62
N SER A 229 -20.89 -16.71 2.85
CA SER A 229 -22.33 -16.72 3.08
C SER A 229 -22.80 -18.17 3.02
N CYS A 230 -23.65 -18.53 3.97
CA CYS A 230 -24.33 -19.83 4.15
C CYS A 230 -23.69 -20.86 5.10
N THR A 231 -23.50 -20.50 6.37
CA THR A 231 -23.85 -21.43 7.48
C THR A 231 -24.55 -20.64 8.59
N GLY A 232 -25.73 -20.12 8.26
CA GLY A 232 -26.66 -19.55 9.23
C GLY A 232 -27.84 -20.51 9.40
N ASP A 233 -27.86 -21.17 10.54
CA ASP A 233 -29.07 -21.51 11.31
C ASP A 233 -30.09 -22.48 10.67
N SER A 234 -29.80 -23.78 10.74
CA SER A 234 -30.87 -24.79 10.82
C SER A 234 -31.22 -25.04 12.29
N GLY A 235 -31.90 -24.05 12.90
CA GLY A 235 -32.64 -24.22 14.13
C GLY A 235 -33.76 -25.23 13.93
N ASN A 236 -33.52 -26.48 14.32
CA ASN A 236 -34.51 -27.54 14.35
C ASN A 236 -35.55 -27.23 15.44
N ARG A 237 -36.62 -26.52 15.07
CA ARG A 237 -37.85 -26.43 15.88
C ARG A 237 -38.67 -27.69 15.65
N VAL A 238 -38.54 -28.65 16.55
CA VAL A 238 -39.53 -29.72 16.71
C VAL A 238 -40.62 -29.23 17.66
N ALA A 239 -41.77 -28.92 17.08
CA ALA A 239 -43.11 -28.91 17.69
C ALA A 239 -44.03 -29.23 16.49
N VAL A 240 -45.04 -30.10 16.52
CA VAL A 240 -46.15 -30.37 17.45
C VAL A 240 -46.63 -31.80 17.05
N GLU A 241 -47.16 -32.68 17.89
CA GLU A 241 -48.56 -32.69 18.31
C GLU A 241 -48.82 -33.71 19.43
N VAL A 242 -49.59 -33.24 20.41
CA VAL A 242 -50.32 -34.00 21.42
C VAL A 242 -51.71 -34.26 20.84
N GLY A 243 -52.15 -35.51 20.78
CA GLY A 243 -53.48 -35.87 20.32
C GLY A 243 -53.97 -37.18 20.92
N ALA A 244 -54.88 -37.03 21.89
CA ALA A 244 -55.88 -37.95 22.47
C ALA A 244 -55.61 -39.47 22.47
#